data_AF-A0A2Z4YKW2-F1
#
_entry.id   AF-A0A2Z4YKW2-F1
#
_cell.length_a   1.000
_cell.length_b   1.000
_cell.length_c   1.000
_cell.angle_alpha   90.00
_cell.angle_beta   90.00
_cell.angle_gamma   90.00
#
_symmetry.space_group_name_H-M   'P 1'
#
loop_
_entity.id
_entity.type
_entity.pdbx_description
1 polymer ?
#
loop_
_entity_poly.entity_id
_entity_poly.type
_entity_poly.pdbx_seq_one_letter_code
_entity_poly.pdbx_strand_id
1 'polypeptide(L)'
;MKNLFVKIAAVGLLMLAPAVAQAAEGYSTANVNMRAGPSTRYPAVAVIPAGSSVEIRGCLSDVNWCDVEFYGGRGWVSGQYVQALYQQRRVYVGPQYYRPLGIPMIRFSVDNYWDRYYRNRDFYRDRDRWSRGPDYYYRDRDNRDRDRDRDNRDRDRNWRERDRDRDGRDRDRDWRDDNQRDDRQRGDRQRGERQRDDRRGDDRRPDRRDFDCRPGDPSCDE
;
A
#
# COMPACT_ATOMS: atom_id res chain seq x y z
N MET A 1 90.81 41.27 -3.40
CA MET A 1 90.80 39.80 -3.58
C MET A 1 89.81 39.25 -2.56
N LYS A 2 88.56 38.94 -2.95
CA LYS A 2 88.09 37.56 -3.21
C LYS A 2 88.45 36.66 -1.99
N ASN A 3 87.53 36.28 -1.11
CA ASN A 3 86.48 35.29 -1.39
C ASN A 3 85.24 35.42 -0.50
N LEU A 4 84.10 35.54 -1.18
CA LEU A 4 82.77 35.07 -0.81
C LEU A 4 82.83 33.58 -0.41
N PHE A 5 81.95 33.09 0.48
CA PHE A 5 81.07 31.90 0.27
C PHE A 5 80.53 31.29 1.60
N VAL A 6 79.21 31.46 1.83
CA VAL A 6 78.21 30.38 2.09
C VAL A 6 78.25 29.75 3.51
N LYS A 7 77.22 29.83 4.39
CA LYS A 7 75.82 29.37 4.21
C LYS A 7 74.84 30.10 5.15
N ILE A 8 73.90 30.86 4.58
CA ILE A 8 72.58 31.10 5.18
C ILE A 8 71.70 29.93 4.72
N ALA A 9 71.13 29.16 5.66
CA ALA A 9 69.91 28.38 5.43
C ALA A 9 69.38 27.78 6.75
N ALA A 10 68.71 28.61 7.54
CA ALA A 10 67.70 28.13 8.49
C ALA A 10 66.36 28.77 8.07
N VAL A 11 65.89 28.39 6.87
CA VAL A 11 64.56 28.77 6.39
C VAL A 11 63.55 27.89 7.11
N GLY A 12 62.59 28.55 7.76
CA GLY A 12 61.66 27.95 8.70
C GLY A 12 60.85 26.80 8.12
N LEU A 13 60.79 25.72 8.90
CA LEU A 13 59.82 24.66 8.74
C LEU A 13 58.44 25.25 9.13
N LEU A 14 57.74 25.84 8.15
CA LEU A 14 56.34 26.23 8.30
C LEU A 14 55.55 24.94 8.58
N MET A 15 55.23 24.68 9.85
CA MET A 15 54.38 23.56 10.21
C MET A 15 53.01 23.78 9.57
N LEU A 16 52.73 23.04 8.50
CA LEU A 16 51.39 22.84 7.98
C LEU A 16 50.63 22.01 9.03
N ALA A 17 50.12 22.68 10.07
CA ALA A 17 49.16 22.05 10.97
C ALA A 17 47.92 21.70 10.14
N PRO A 18 47.43 20.45 10.19
CA PRO A 18 46.20 20.11 9.52
C PRO A 18 45.08 21.00 10.07
N ALA A 19 44.36 21.68 9.18
CA ALA A 19 43.17 22.43 9.58
C ALA A 19 42.15 21.44 10.13
N VAL A 20 41.94 21.47 11.45
CA VAL A 20 40.90 20.68 12.10
C VAL A 20 39.57 21.21 11.58
N ALA A 21 38.78 20.36 10.92
CA ALA A 21 37.42 20.70 10.51
C ALA A 21 36.60 21.00 11.76
N GLN A 22 36.31 22.28 12.02
CA GLN A 22 35.51 22.69 13.16
C GLN A 22 34.04 22.42 12.85
N ALA A 23 33.38 21.63 13.69
CA ALA A 23 31.93 21.52 13.70
C ALA A 23 31.35 22.65 14.56
N ALA A 24 30.28 23.29 14.07
CA ALA A 24 29.61 24.32 14.86
C ALA A 24 28.68 23.66 15.89
N GLU A 25 28.68 24.15 17.12
CA GLU A 25 27.74 23.66 18.14
C GLU A 25 26.34 24.23 17.89
N GLY A 26 25.31 23.39 18.05
CA GLY A 26 23.91 23.77 17.99
C GLY A 26 23.08 23.09 19.06
N TYR A 27 21.84 23.53 19.20
CA TYR A 27 20.87 22.98 20.14
C TYR A 27 19.54 22.74 19.44
N SER A 28 18.93 21.58 19.68
CA SER A 28 17.59 21.30 19.17
C SER A 28 16.55 22.19 19.87
N THR A 29 15.57 22.68 19.12
CA THR A 29 14.47 23.51 19.68
C THR A 29 13.19 22.72 19.95
N ALA A 30 13.14 21.46 19.49
CA ALA A 30 12.02 20.55 19.65
C ALA A 30 12.52 19.10 19.67
N ASN A 31 11.62 18.16 19.98
CA ASN A 31 11.86 16.74 19.72
C ASN A 31 11.87 16.52 18.21
N VAL A 32 13.05 16.40 17.62
CA VAL A 32 13.24 16.41 16.16
C VAL A 32 13.77 15.08 15.66
N ASN A 33 13.20 14.60 14.56
CA ASN A 33 13.69 13.41 13.87
C ASN A 33 14.99 13.75 13.13
N MET A 34 16.09 13.12 13.53
CA MET A 34 17.31 13.05 12.74
C MET A 34 17.12 11.96 11.67
N ARG A 35 17.40 12.29 10.41
CA ARG A 35 17.04 11.45 9.25
C ARG A 35 18.26 10.98 8.48
N ALA A 36 18.09 9.91 7.71
CA ALA A 36 19.14 9.37 6.85
C ALA A 36 19.46 10.25 5.61
N GLY A 37 18.76 11.37 5.43
CA GLY A 37 18.98 12.31 4.33
C GLY A 37 18.18 13.61 4.49
N PRO A 38 18.43 14.61 3.63
CA PRO A 38 17.92 15.99 3.74
C PRO A 38 16.48 16.14 3.23
N SER A 39 15.56 15.31 3.75
CA SER A 39 14.14 15.36 3.46
C SER A 39 13.35 14.61 4.52
N THR A 40 12.11 15.04 4.76
CA THR A 40 11.17 14.34 5.66
C THR A 40 10.76 12.96 5.17
N ARG A 41 11.03 12.65 3.90
CA ARG A 41 10.79 11.35 3.26
C ARG A 41 11.84 10.29 3.63
N TYR A 42 13.05 10.69 4.01
CA TYR A 42 14.08 9.73 4.41
C TYR A 42 13.75 9.08 5.76
N PRO A 43 14.17 7.82 5.98
CA PRO A 43 14.02 7.14 7.26
C PRO A 43 14.57 7.97 8.43
N ALA A 44 13.85 7.96 9.56
CA ALA A 44 14.36 8.50 10.80
C ALA A 44 15.41 7.54 11.38
N VAL A 45 16.55 8.09 11.82
CA VAL A 45 17.65 7.32 12.42
C VAL A 45 17.75 7.53 13.93
N ALA A 46 17.26 8.66 14.44
CA ALA A 46 17.16 8.95 15.86
C ALA A 46 16.13 10.08 16.09
N VAL A 47 15.72 10.23 17.35
CA VAL A 47 15.00 11.42 17.83
C VAL A 47 15.97 12.20 18.73
N ILE A 48 16.17 13.47 18.43
CA ILE A 48 16.96 14.40 19.25
C ILE A 48 15.98 15.12 20.18
N PRO A 49 16.04 14.92 21.50
CA PRO A 49 15.17 15.62 22.45
C PRO A 49 15.40 17.12 22.40
N ALA A 50 14.36 17.92 22.67
CA ALA A 50 14.48 19.38 22.75
C ALA A 50 15.55 19.82 23.76
N GLY A 51 16.33 20.85 23.42
CA GLY A 51 17.41 21.39 24.25
C GLY A 51 18.72 20.61 24.20
N SER A 52 18.77 19.49 23.47
CA SER A 52 19.99 18.68 23.36
C SER A 52 21.02 19.37 22.48
N SER A 53 22.30 19.28 22.87
CA SER A 53 23.42 19.73 22.04
C SER A 53 23.64 18.79 20.85
N VAL A 54 23.99 19.36 19.71
CA VAL A 54 24.34 18.67 18.47
C VAL A 54 25.56 19.33 17.83
N GLU A 55 26.40 18.54 17.16
CA GLU A 55 27.50 19.08 16.37
C GLU A 55 27.09 19.20 14.90
N ILE A 56 27.08 20.42 14.36
CA ILE A 56 26.76 20.70 12.96
C ILE A 56 28.01 20.47 12.11
N ARG A 57 27.99 19.41 11.32
CA ARG A 57 29.09 18.99 10.45
C ARG A 57 29.08 19.72 9.10
N GLY A 58 27.92 20.23 8.69
CA GLY A 58 27.74 21.04 7.49
C GLY A 58 26.27 21.15 7.11
N CYS A 59 25.94 22.10 6.24
CA CYS A 59 24.57 22.26 5.75
C CYS A 59 24.52 22.35 4.22
N LEU A 60 23.36 22.05 3.64
CA LEU A 60 23.13 22.21 2.21
C LEU A 60 22.92 23.69 1.86
N SER A 61 23.32 24.08 0.65
CA SER A 61 23.21 25.45 0.15
C SER A 61 21.83 25.79 -0.42
N ASP A 62 21.12 24.79 -0.94
CA ASP A 62 19.86 24.90 -1.67
C ASP A 62 18.62 24.70 -0.76
N VAL A 63 18.76 23.87 0.26
CA VAL A 63 17.70 23.60 1.24
C VAL A 63 18.26 23.69 2.66
N ASN A 64 17.45 24.14 3.62
CA ASN A 64 17.89 24.34 5.01
C ASN A 64 17.95 23.01 5.79
N TRP A 65 18.82 22.10 5.37
CA TRP A 65 19.13 20.84 6.04
C TRP A 65 20.59 20.78 6.42
N CYS A 66 20.85 20.32 7.63
CA CYS A 66 22.19 20.21 8.20
C CYS A 66 22.49 18.77 8.59
N ASP A 67 23.68 18.29 8.20
CA ASP A 67 24.28 17.08 8.73
C ASP A 67 24.78 17.38 10.13
N VAL A 68 24.27 16.62 11.10
CA VAL A 68 24.56 16.77 12.51
C VAL A 68 25.06 15.45 13.08
N GLU A 69 25.80 15.57 14.18
CA GLU A 69 26.18 14.46 15.02
C GLU A 69 25.48 14.58 16.38
N PHE A 70 24.90 13.46 16.82
CA PHE A 70 24.19 13.37 18.08
C PHE A 70 24.40 11.98 18.69
N TYR A 71 24.94 11.91 19.91
CA TYR A 71 25.30 10.65 20.61
C TYR A 71 26.10 9.67 19.72
N GLY A 72 27.08 10.17 18.98
CA GLY A 72 27.92 9.37 18.06
C GLY A 72 27.20 8.88 16.79
N GLY A 73 25.91 9.18 16.64
CA GLY A 73 25.14 8.95 15.43
C GLY A 73 25.24 10.14 14.48
N ARG A 74 25.26 9.87 13.17
CA ARG A 74 25.22 10.88 12.11
C ARG A 74 23.85 10.92 11.46
N GLY A 75 23.40 12.09 11.05
CA GLY A 75 22.19 12.24 10.25
C GLY A 75 21.82 13.68 9.96
N TRP A 76 20.66 13.87 9.34
CA TRP A 76 20.21 15.15 8.83
C TRP A 76 19.04 15.71 9.63
N VAL A 77 19.09 16.99 9.96
CA VAL A 77 18.03 17.73 10.65
C VAL A 77 17.76 19.04 9.89
N SER A 78 16.51 19.48 9.85
CA SER A 78 16.18 20.80 9.29
C SER A 78 16.75 21.89 10.20
N GLY A 79 17.47 22.86 9.62
CA GLY A 79 18.07 23.98 10.36
C GLY A 79 17.03 24.83 11.12
N GLN A 80 15.75 24.76 10.73
CA GLN A 80 14.64 25.39 11.44
C GLN A 80 14.44 24.85 12.87
N TYR A 81 14.95 23.64 13.17
CA TYR A 81 14.87 23.04 14.50
C TYR A 81 16.19 23.07 15.27
N VAL A 82 17.19 23.80 14.76
CA VAL A 82 18.51 23.92 15.39
C VAL A 82 18.81 25.39 15.63
N GLN A 83 19.24 25.73 16.83
CA GLN A 83 19.75 27.05 17.17
C GLN A 83 21.23 27.00 17.50
N ALA A 84 21.97 28.00 17.03
CA ALA A 84 23.36 28.21 17.38
C ALA A 84 23.53 29.56 18.10
N LEU A 85 24.61 29.70 18.87
CA LEU A 85 24.96 30.98 19.48
C LEU A 85 25.73 31.83 18.46
N TYR A 86 25.17 32.99 18.14
CA TYR A 86 25.80 34.01 17.30
C TYR A 86 25.74 35.35 18.01
N GLN A 87 26.89 35.97 18.29
CA GLN A 87 26.98 37.27 18.96
C GLN A 87 26.11 37.33 20.25
N GLN A 88 26.26 36.32 21.12
CA GLN A 88 25.51 36.18 22.38
C GLN A 88 23.99 36.01 22.24
N ARG A 89 23.47 35.75 21.03
CA ARG A 89 22.06 35.48 20.76
C ARG A 89 21.88 34.08 20.17
N ARG A 90 20.77 33.42 20.52
CA ARG A 90 20.36 32.18 19.86
C ARG A 90 19.69 32.53 18.54
N VAL A 91 20.24 32.02 17.44
CA VAL A 91 19.69 32.19 16.10
C VAL A 91 19.39 30.82 15.51
N TYR A 92 18.27 30.71 14.78
CA TYR A 92 17.97 29.52 14.01
C TYR A 92 19.00 29.34 12.91
N VAL A 93 19.48 28.12 12.76
CA VAL A 93 20.48 27.79 11.74
C VAL A 93 19.81 27.89 10.37
N GLY A 94 20.41 28.71 9.51
CA GLY A 94 19.96 28.94 8.16
C GLY A 94 21.06 29.56 7.30
N PRO A 95 20.88 29.62 5.97
CA PRO A 95 21.95 29.99 5.03
C PRO A 95 22.68 31.30 5.35
N GLN A 96 21.96 32.29 5.88
CA GLN A 96 22.53 33.59 6.28
C GLN A 96 23.55 33.48 7.43
N TYR A 97 23.50 32.40 8.23
CA TYR A 97 24.38 32.18 9.36
C TYR A 97 25.46 31.12 9.13
N TYR A 98 25.44 30.40 8.00
CA TYR A 98 26.44 29.34 7.77
C TYR A 98 27.87 29.87 7.80
N ARG A 99 28.16 30.91 7.00
CA ARG A 99 29.51 31.50 6.94
C ARG A 99 29.93 32.18 8.26
N PRO A 100 29.09 33.02 8.91
CA PRO A 100 29.43 33.61 10.20
C PRO A 100 29.67 32.58 11.32
N LEU A 101 29.00 31.42 11.26
CA LEU A 101 29.16 30.32 12.22
C LEU A 101 30.25 29.31 11.82
N GLY A 102 30.94 29.52 10.70
CA GLY A 102 31.95 28.58 10.20
C GLY A 102 31.39 27.23 9.72
N ILE A 103 30.08 27.15 9.47
CA ILE A 103 29.42 25.93 9.00
C ILE A 103 29.73 25.74 7.50
N PRO A 104 30.35 24.63 7.10
CA PRO A 104 30.66 24.39 5.70
C PRO A 104 29.39 24.06 4.91
N MET A 105 29.35 24.51 3.65
CA MET A 105 28.35 24.06 2.69
C MET A 105 28.78 22.72 2.10
N ILE A 106 27.93 21.71 2.26
CA ILE A 106 28.21 20.34 1.83
C ILE A 106 27.21 19.87 0.77
N ARG A 107 27.47 18.69 0.21
CA ARG A 107 26.58 18.01 -0.73
C ARG A 107 26.15 16.69 -0.13
N PHE A 108 24.90 16.31 -0.36
CA PHE A 108 24.40 15.00 0.02
C PHE A 108 24.44 14.05 -1.16
N SER A 109 25.00 12.87 -0.94
CA SER A 109 24.90 11.71 -1.83
C SER A 109 24.49 10.54 -0.96
N VAL A 110 23.34 9.94 -1.28
CA VAL A 110 22.86 8.72 -0.59
C VAL A 110 23.96 7.67 -0.60
N ASP A 111 24.56 7.45 -1.76
CA ASP A 111 25.58 6.43 -1.97
C ASP A 111 26.73 6.52 -0.95
N ASN A 112 27.46 7.64 -0.96
CA ASN A 112 28.62 7.81 -0.10
C ASN A 112 28.26 7.92 1.39
N TYR A 113 27.18 8.64 1.70
CA TYR A 113 26.79 8.93 3.08
C TYR A 113 26.29 7.65 3.77
N TRP A 114 25.45 6.86 3.09
CA TRP A 114 24.91 5.62 3.65
C TRP A 114 25.98 4.54 3.76
N ASP A 115 26.89 4.46 2.80
CA ASP A 115 28.06 3.57 2.87
C ASP A 115 28.93 3.89 4.07
N ARG A 116 29.01 5.15 4.49
CA ARG A 116 29.87 5.52 5.62
C ARG A 116 29.19 5.28 6.96
N TYR A 117 27.90 5.62 7.08
CA TYR A 117 27.26 5.73 8.39
C TYR A 117 26.16 4.69 8.63
N TYR A 118 25.64 4.03 7.60
CA TYR A 118 24.40 3.22 7.70
C TYR A 118 24.49 1.81 7.15
N ARG A 119 25.68 1.26 6.85
CA ARG A 119 25.82 -0.14 6.37
C ARG A 119 25.09 -1.18 7.23
N ASN A 120 25.01 -0.92 8.54
CA ASN A 120 24.40 -1.82 9.51
C ASN A 120 22.92 -1.50 9.79
N ARG A 121 22.29 -0.65 8.97
CA ARG A 121 20.87 -0.30 9.12
C ARG A 121 20.02 -1.14 8.17
N ASP A 122 18.83 -1.50 8.62
CA ASP A 122 17.86 -2.31 7.88
C ASP A 122 17.45 -1.68 6.53
N PHE A 123 17.28 -0.36 6.49
CA PHE A 123 16.95 0.38 5.27
C PHE A 123 18.11 0.49 4.27
N TYR A 124 19.33 0.10 4.65
CA TYR A 124 20.50 0.18 3.76
C TYR A 124 20.35 -0.71 2.52
N ARG A 125 19.64 -1.84 2.63
CA ARG A 125 19.34 -2.72 1.48
C ARG A 125 18.57 -2.03 0.36
N ASP A 126 17.86 -0.95 0.67
CA ASP A 126 17.09 -0.16 -0.29
C ASP A 126 17.86 1.05 -0.82
N ARG A 127 19.16 1.18 -0.51
CA ARG A 127 20.02 2.31 -0.89
C ARG A 127 19.88 2.72 -2.35
N ASP A 128 19.94 1.77 -3.29
CA ASP A 128 19.86 2.06 -4.73
C ASP A 128 18.54 2.70 -5.14
N ARG A 129 17.46 2.40 -4.41
CA ARG A 129 16.15 3.04 -4.60
C ARG A 129 16.18 4.47 -4.09
N TRP A 130 16.80 4.71 -2.94
CA TRP A 130 16.95 6.05 -2.34
C TRP A 130 17.88 6.94 -3.14
N SER A 131 18.92 6.40 -3.78
CA SER A 131 19.87 7.16 -4.61
C SER A 131 19.21 7.80 -5.83
N ARG A 132 18.07 7.27 -6.30
CA ARG A 132 17.27 7.91 -7.36
C ARG A 132 16.52 9.15 -6.89
N GLY A 133 16.42 9.35 -5.57
CA GLY A 133 15.74 10.47 -4.94
C GLY A 133 14.53 10.01 -4.12
N PRO A 134 14.23 10.73 -3.02
CA PRO A 134 13.19 10.33 -2.09
C PRO A 134 11.77 10.45 -2.68
N ASP A 135 11.56 11.29 -3.69
CA ASP A 135 10.26 11.44 -4.35
C ASP A 135 9.91 10.22 -5.23
N TYR A 136 10.92 9.54 -5.82
CA TYR A 136 10.70 8.31 -6.57
C TYR A 136 10.19 7.16 -5.69
N TYR A 137 10.68 7.08 -4.43
CA TYR A 137 10.25 6.05 -3.47
C TYR A 137 8.74 6.09 -3.21
N TYR A 138 8.17 7.29 -3.04
CA TYR A 138 6.75 7.43 -2.74
C TYR A 138 5.87 7.26 -3.98
N ARG A 139 6.33 7.73 -5.16
CA ARG A 139 5.58 7.55 -6.40
C ARG A 139 5.37 6.07 -6.76
N ASP A 140 6.38 5.22 -6.56
CA ASP A 140 6.27 3.78 -6.80
C ASP A 140 5.31 3.10 -5.83
N ARG A 141 5.28 3.54 -4.57
CA ARG A 141 4.37 2.99 -3.57
C ARG A 141 2.92 3.36 -3.88
N ASP A 142 2.66 4.63 -4.19
CA ASP A 142 1.32 5.09 -4.56
C ASP A 142 0.80 4.38 -5.82
N ASN A 143 1.69 4.11 -6.79
CA ASN A 143 1.33 3.35 -7.98
C ASN A 143 0.99 1.88 -7.63
N ARG A 144 1.79 1.22 -6.79
CA ARG A 144 1.48 -0.15 -6.33
C ARG A 144 0.17 -0.24 -5.56
N ASP A 145 -0.13 0.76 -4.73
CA ASP A 145 -1.38 0.81 -3.98
C ASP A 145 -2.56 1.00 -4.94
N ARG A 146 -2.43 1.86 -5.97
CA ARG A 146 -3.42 2.01 -7.04
C ARG A 146 -3.62 0.73 -7.86
N ASP A 147 -2.53 0.04 -8.20
CA ASP A 147 -2.61 -1.21 -8.95
C ASP A 147 -3.33 -2.29 -8.12
N ARG A 148 -3.04 -2.35 -6.82
CA ARG A 148 -3.73 -3.25 -5.89
C ARG A 148 -5.22 -2.94 -5.77
N ASP A 149 -5.58 -1.66 -5.73
CA ASP A 149 -6.98 -1.23 -5.70
C ASP A 149 -7.70 -1.58 -7.01
N ARG A 150 -6.99 -1.50 -8.14
CA ARG A 150 -7.50 -1.92 -9.45
C ARG A 150 -7.75 -3.43 -9.48
N ASP A 151 -6.79 -4.23 -9.04
CA ASP A 151 -6.90 -5.69 -8.97
C ASP A 151 -8.07 -6.12 -8.07
N ASN A 152 -8.26 -5.44 -6.92
CA ASN A 152 -9.40 -5.67 -6.04
C ASN A 152 -10.73 -5.34 -6.72
N ARG A 153 -10.82 -4.20 -7.43
CA ARG A 153 -12.03 -3.85 -8.20
C ARG A 153 -12.34 -4.84 -9.30
N ASP A 154 -11.34 -5.33 -10.01
CA ASP A 154 -11.52 -6.31 -11.08
C ASP A 154 -11.94 -7.67 -10.52
N ARG A 155 -11.40 -8.06 -9.34
CA ARG A 155 -11.86 -9.23 -8.60
C ARG A 155 -13.31 -9.08 -8.14
N ASP A 156 -13.71 -7.93 -7.60
CA ASP A 156 -15.10 -7.64 -7.20
C ASP A 156 -16.08 -7.66 -8.38
N ARG A 157 -15.66 -7.17 -9.55
CA ARG A 157 -16.45 -7.29 -10.79
C ARG A 157 -16.64 -8.75 -11.18
N ASN A 158 -15.58 -9.56 -11.15
CA ASN A 158 -15.66 -10.98 -11.47
C ASN A 158 -16.61 -11.73 -10.51
N TRP A 159 -16.57 -11.41 -9.21
CA TRP A 159 -17.52 -11.96 -8.24
C TRP A 159 -18.97 -11.60 -8.59
N ARG A 160 -19.26 -10.33 -8.87
CA ARG A 160 -20.60 -9.87 -9.26
C ARG A 160 -21.09 -10.49 -10.57
N GLU A 161 -20.19 -10.72 -11.52
CA GLU A 161 -20.52 -11.41 -12.78
C GLU A 161 -20.87 -12.87 -12.53
N ARG A 162 -20.09 -13.59 -11.72
CA ARG A 162 -20.42 -14.98 -11.32
C ARG A 162 -21.74 -15.09 -10.59
N ASP A 163 -22.05 -14.15 -9.70
CA ASP A 163 -23.32 -14.15 -8.97
C ASP A 163 -24.50 -13.91 -9.93
N ARG A 164 -24.38 -12.97 -10.88
CA ARG A 164 -25.40 -12.77 -11.92
C ARG A 164 -25.57 -13.99 -12.82
N ASP A 165 -24.49 -14.66 -13.20
CA ASP A 165 -24.56 -15.87 -14.01
C ASP A 165 -25.23 -17.03 -13.25
N ARG A 166 -25.06 -17.06 -11.92
CA ARG A 166 -25.73 -18.03 -11.05
C ARG A 166 -27.23 -17.74 -10.95
N ASP A 167 -27.59 -16.49 -10.67
CA ASP A 167 -28.99 -16.05 -10.62
C ASP A 167 -29.69 -16.26 -11.98
N GLY A 168 -28.97 -16.03 -13.08
CA GLY A 168 -29.47 -16.30 -14.43
C GLY A 168 -29.78 -17.78 -14.65
N ARG A 169 -28.86 -18.69 -14.26
CA ARG A 169 -29.09 -20.14 -14.35
C ARG A 169 -30.24 -20.62 -13.46
N ASP A 170 -30.41 -20.03 -12.29
CA ASP A 170 -31.49 -20.39 -11.38
C ASP A 170 -32.85 -19.94 -11.95
N ARG A 171 -32.94 -18.72 -12.51
CA ARG A 171 -34.13 -18.27 -13.25
C ARG A 171 -34.46 -19.15 -14.46
N ASP A 172 -33.45 -19.55 -15.23
CA ASP A 172 -33.65 -20.43 -16.40
C ASP A 172 -34.18 -21.82 -15.99
N ARG A 173 -33.83 -22.31 -14.79
CA ARG A 173 -34.42 -23.54 -14.24
C ARG A 173 -35.88 -23.34 -13.87
N ASP A 174 -36.20 -22.26 -13.17
CA ASP A 174 -37.58 -21.97 -12.76
C ASP A 174 -38.50 -21.85 -13.98
N TRP A 175 -38.08 -21.13 -15.03
CA TRP A 175 -38.82 -21.03 -16.29
C TRP A 175 -39.05 -22.38 -16.97
N ARG A 176 -38.07 -23.29 -16.94
CA ARG A 176 -38.22 -24.64 -17.53
C ARG A 176 -39.15 -25.52 -16.73
N ASP A 177 -39.18 -25.37 -15.41
CA ASP A 177 -40.05 -26.14 -14.53
C ASP A 177 -41.52 -25.70 -14.66
N ASP A 178 -41.76 -24.39 -14.79
CA ASP A 178 -43.11 -23.86 -15.04
C ASP A 178 -43.66 -24.31 -16.39
N ASN A 179 -42.85 -24.24 -17.45
CA ASN A 179 -43.29 -24.68 -18.78
C ASN A 179 -43.61 -26.18 -18.82
N GLN A 180 -42.83 -27.01 -18.11
CA GLN A 180 -43.12 -28.45 -17.97
C GLN A 180 -44.40 -28.74 -17.18
N ARG A 181 -44.76 -27.90 -16.21
CA ARG A 181 -46.03 -28.03 -15.47
C ARG A 181 -47.22 -27.69 -16.36
N ASP A 182 -47.10 -26.66 -17.19
CA ASP A 182 -48.15 -26.26 -18.14
C ASP A 182 -48.39 -27.33 -19.22
N ASP A 183 -47.33 -27.94 -19.75
CA ASP A 183 -47.44 -29.02 -20.72
C ASP A 183 -48.14 -30.26 -20.14
N ARG A 184 -47.83 -30.62 -18.88
CA ARG A 184 -48.52 -31.72 -18.17
C ARG A 184 -50.01 -31.40 -18.00
N GLN A 185 -50.34 -30.17 -17.58
CA GLN A 185 -51.72 -29.74 -17.42
C GLN A 185 -52.51 -29.73 -18.73
N ARG A 186 -51.88 -29.35 -19.86
CA ARG A 186 -52.49 -29.44 -21.19
C ARG A 186 -52.72 -30.89 -21.63
N GLY A 187 -51.78 -31.79 -21.34
CA GLY A 187 -51.92 -33.22 -21.60
C GLY A 187 -53.08 -33.87 -20.83
N ASP A 188 -53.23 -33.53 -19.55
CA ASP A 188 -54.31 -34.05 -18.71
C ASP A 188 -55.69 -33.56 -19.14
N ARG A 189 -55.80 -32.29 -19.57
CA ARG A 189 -57.04 -31.73 -20.13
C ARG A 189 -57.46 -32.44 -21.42
N GLN A 190 -56.53 -32.67 -22.35
CA GLN A 190 -56.82 -33.41 -23.59
C GLN A 190 -57.22 -34.86 -23.32
N ARG A 191 -56.66 -35.50 -22.28
CA ARG A 191 -57.02 -36.87 -21.89
C ARG A 191 -58.42 -36.94 -21.27
N GLY A 192 -58.82 -35.92 -20.52
CA GLY A 192 -60.16 -35.79 -19.93
C GLY A 192 -61.26 -35.50 -20.95
N GLU A 193 -60.94 -34.79 -22.04
CA GLU A 193 -61.87 -34.53 -23.15
C GLU A 193 -62.14 -35.80 -23.96
N ARG A 194 -61.10 -36.56 -24.32
CA ARG A 194 -61.26 -37.83 -25.07
C ARG A 194 -62.13 -38.86 -24.32
N GLN A 195 -62.01 -38.94 -22.99
CA GLN A 195 -62.83 -39.85 -22.18
C GLN A 195 -64.31 -39.46 -22.07
N ARG A 196 -64.67 -38.21 -22.38
CA ARG A 196 -66.07 -37.75 -22.37
C ARG A 196 -66.79 -38.08 -23.68
N ASP A 197 -66.07 -38.13 -24.79
CA ASP A 197 -66.63 -38.48 -26.09
C ASP A 197 -66.95 -39.98 -26.20
N ASP A 198 -66.14 -40.85 -25.57
CA ASP A 198 -66.37 -42.30 -25.55
C ASP A 198 -67.62 -42.74 -24.75
N ARG A 199 -68.15 -41.88 -23.86
CA ARG A 199 -69.34 -42.19 -23.03
C ARG A 199 -70.67 -41.80 -23.68
N ARG A 200 -70.67 -41.21 -24.88
CA ARG A 200 -71.88 -40.67 -25.52
C ARG A 200 -72.43 -41.52 -26.65
N GLY A 201 -71.91 -42.73 -26.83
CA GLY A 201 -72.25 -43.56 -27.98
C GLY A 201 -72.35 -45.05 -27.66
N ASP A 202 -73.21 -45.46 -26.73
CA ASP A 202 -73.86 -46.78 -26.82
C ASP A 202 -75.05 -46.90 -25.86
N ASP A 203 -76.27 -46.65 -26.35
CA ASP A 203 -77.51 -47.01 -25.65
C ASP A 203 -78.53 -47.49 -26.68
N ARG A 204 -78.33 -48.69 -27.24
CA ARG A 204 -79.39 -49.45 -27.91
C ARG A 204 -79.34 -50.95 -27.53
N ARG A 205 -80.42 -51.37 -26.84
CA ARG A 205 -81.06 -52.72 -26.78
C ARG A 205 -80.45 -53.80 -25.85
N PRO A 206 -81.24 -54.84 -25.46
CA PRO A 206 -82.54 -54.81 -24.77
C PRO A 206 -82.61 -55.79 -23.56
N ASP A 207 -83.64 -55.63 -22.73
CA ASP A 207 -83.99 -56.48 -21.58
C ASP A 207 -84.03 -57.99 -21.87
N ARG A 208 -83.34 -58.78 -21.03
CA ARG A 208 -83.71 -60.17 -20.71
C ARG A 208 -83.71 -60.34 -19.20
N ARG A 209 -84.89 -60.61 -18.64
CA ARG A 209 -85.09 -60.99 -17.24
C ARG A 209 -85.11 -62.52 -17.19
N ASP A 210 -84.12 -63.12 -16.54
CA ASP A 210 -84.16 -64.53 -16.16
C ASP A 210 -84.69 -64.63 -14.72
N PHE A 211 -85.74 -65.44 -14.55
CA PHE A 211 -86.45 -65.72 -13.29
C PHE A 211 -85.87 -67.01 -12.70
N ASP A 212 -85.23 -66.95 -11.53
CA ASP A 212 -84.76 -68.13 -10.79
C ASP A 212 -85.74 -68.48 -9.65
N CYS A 213 -86.48 -69.60 -9.74
CA CYS A 213 -87.20 -70.20 -8.59
C CYS A 213 -86.16 -70.84 -7.63
N ARG A 214 -86.25 -70.58 -6.32
CA ARG A 214 -85.41 -71.21 -5.27
C ARG A 214 -86.11 -72.43 -4.62
N PRO A 215 -85.36 -73.41 -4.08
CA PRO A 215 -85.96 -74.61 -3.48
C PRO A 215 -86.79 -74.28 -2.23
N GLY A 216 -88.07 -74.66 -2.25
CA GLY A 216 -89.02 -74.47 -1.15
C GLY A 216 -90.09 -73.40 -1.41
N ASP A 217 -90.15 -72.82 -2.60
CA ASP A 217 -91.18 -71.83 -2.97
C ASP A 217 -92.46 -72.55 -3.46
N PRO A 218 -93.60 -72.43 -2.76
CA PRO A 218 -94.86 -73.09 -3.12
C PRO A 218 -95.60 -72.41 -4.29
N SER A 219 -94.93 -71.51 -5.03
CA SER A 219 -95.50 -70.77 -6.16
C SER A 219 -95.07 -71.30 -7.54
N CYS A 220 -94.28 -72.38 -7.61
CA CYS A 220 -93.85 -73.01 -8.86
C CYS A 220 -94.48 -74.43 -9.08
N ASP A 221 -95.49 -74.83 -8.31
CA ASP A 221 -96.25 -76.09 -8.47
C ASP A 221 -97.66 -75.83 -9.05
N GLU A 222 -97.85 -76.07 -10.35
CA GLU A 222 -99.04 -76.64 -11.03
C GLU A 222 -98.87 -76.65 -12.56
#